data_AF-A0A9W4N4V0-F1
#
_entry.id   AF-A0A9W4N4V0-F1
#
_cell.length_a   1.000
_cell.length_b   1.000
_cell.length_c   1.000
_cell.angle_alpha   90.00
_cell.angle_beta   90.00
_cell.angle_gamma   90.00
#
_symmetry.space_group_name_H-M   'P 1'
#
loop_
_entity.id
_entity.type
_entity.pdbx_description
1 polymer ?
#
loop_
_entity_poly.entity_id
_entity_poly.type
_entity_poly.pdbx_seq_one_letter_code
_entity_poly.pdbx_strand_id
1 'polypeptide(L)'
;MPSACTKYIRPAIEGCKDKAVQLDEIFWQIIGSHDAEQQYRKVTSGCRLEDLIKGILEHKIELVASLSFKDVANSKVDELKETLAKVQAIPISLSEEEANYSFCNKGNGWINMNTGTRPQYNNNGTGNQFNAPIHGLQLAK
;
A
#
# COMPACT_ATOMS: atom_id res chain seq x y z
N MET A 1 35.24 -11.14 23.43
CA MET A 1 33.85 -11.56 23.73
C MET A 1 32.95 -10.32 23.64
N PRO A 2 31.82 -10.34 22.92
CA PRO A 2 30.90 -9.20 22.92
C PRO A 2 30.36 -9.00 24.34
N SER A 3 30.35 -7.76 24.85
CA SER A 3 29.81 -7.45 26.17
C SER A 3 28.33 -7.83 26.25
N ALA A 4 27.80 -8.15 27.44
CA ALA A 4 26.39 -8.49 27.62
C ALA A 4 25.44 -7.44 26.99
N CYS A 5 25.85 -6.16 27.03
CA CYS A 5 25.16 -5.04 26.39
C CYS A 5 24.97 -5.24 24.87
N THR A 6 26.02 -5.71 24.16
CA THR A 6 25.92 -5.96 22.69
C THR A 6 24.99 -7.11 22.31
N LYS A 7 24.62 -8.02 23.22
CA LYS A 7 23.64 -9.08 22.92
C LYS A 7 22.20 -8.58 22.94
N TYR A 8 21.88 -7.61 23.80
CA TYR A 8 20.51 -7.09 23.94
C TYR A 8 20.15 -6.05 22.88
N ILE A 9 21.15 -5.32 22.35
CA ILE A 9 20.95 -4.22 21.40
C ILE A 9 20.92 -4.72 19.95
N ARG A 10 21.63 -5.83 19.67
CA ARG A 10 21.79 -6.38 18.32
C ARG A 10 20.46 -6.66 17.60
N PRO A 11 19.44 -7.28 18.22
CA PRO A 11 18.17 -7.54 17.52
C PRO A 11 17.47 -6.25 17.06
N ALA A 12 17.54 -5.17 17.86
CA ALA A 12 16.95 -3.89 17.48
C ALA A 12 17.74 -3.20 16.34
N ILE A 13 19.06 -3.37 16.29
CA ILE A 13 19.90 -2.88 15.17
C ILE A 13 19.55 -3.66 13.89
N GLU A 14 19.48 -4.98 13.97
CA GLU A 14 19.14 -5.85 12.83
C GLU A 14 17.73 -5.54 12.32
N GLY A 15 16.74 -5.43 13.23
CA GLY A 15 15.38 -5.03 12.87
C GLY A 15 15.28 -3.65 12.23
N CYS A 16 16.03 -2.66 12.72
CA CYS A 16 16.14 -1.35 12.05
C CYS A 16 16.68 -1.48 10.63
N LYS A 17 17.77 -2.23 10.46
CA LYS A 17 18.45 -2.39 9.18
C LYS A 17 17.54 -3.07 8.16
N ASP A 18 16.91 -4.18 8.54
CA ASP A 18 16.08 -4.96 7.62
C ASP A 18 14.87 -4.15 7.15
N LYS A 19 14.23 -3.40 8.05
CA LYS A 19 13.10 -2.50 7.68
C LYS A 19 13.56 -1.34 6.81
N ALA A 20 14.74 -0.77 7.07
CA ALA A 20 15.28 0.31 6.25
C ALA A 20 15.61 -0.17 4.83
N VAL A 21 16.11 -1.40 4.66
CA VAL A 21 16.34 -2.01 3.35
C VAL A 21 15.02 -2.20 2.61
N GLN A 22 13.99 -2.75 3.27
CA GLN A 22 12.66 -2.91 2.65
C GLN A 22 12.05 -1.56 2.23
N LEU A 23 12.24 -0.53 3.05
CA LEU A 23 11.80 0.83 2.73
C LEU A 23 12.48 1.35 1.46
N ASP A 24 13.80 1.18 1.35
CA ASP A 24 14.59 1.59 0.19
C ASP A 24 14.17 0.83 -1.08
N GLU A 25 13.93 -0.48 -0.97
CA GLU A 25 13.43 -1.32 -2.07
C GLU A 25 12.06 -0.85 -2.58
N ILE A 26 11.14 -0.49 -1.68
CA ILE A 26 9.83 0.07 -2.05
C ILE A 26 10.02 1.37 -2.84
N PHE A 27 10.84 2.30 -2.34
CA PHE A 27 11.10 3.56 -3.04
C PHE A 27 11.72 3.32 -4.41
N TRP A 28 12.74 2.47 -4.49
CA TRP A 28 13.46 2.20 -5.74
C TRP A 28 12.55 1.57 -6.80
N GLN A 29 11.62 0.71 -6.40
CA GLN A 29 10.68 0.08 -7.32
C GLN A 29 9.56 1.02 -7.79
N ILE A 30 9.26 2.09 -7.04
CA ILE A 30 8.24 3.07 -7.41
C ILE A 30 8.83 4.16 -8.29
N ILE A 31 10.07 4.58 -8.01
CA ILE A 31 10.75 5.64 -8.76
C ILE A 31 10.90 5.21 -10.22
N GLY A 32 10.26 5.96 -11.13
CA GLY A 32 10.28 5.68 -12.57
C GLY A 32 9.20 4.70 -13.05
N SER A 33 8.32 4.21 -12.16
CA SER A 33 7.13 3.48 -12.60
C SER A 33 6.20 4.40 -13.39
N HIS A 34 5.66 3.88 -14.48
CA HIS A 34 4.61 4.56 -15.25
C HIS A 34 3.28 4.64 -14.48
N ASP A 35 3.04 3.68 -13.59
CA ASP A 35 1.89 3.63 -12.68
C ASP A 35 2.42 3.42 -11.25
N ALA A 36 2.69 4.52 -10.55
CA ALA A 36 3.25 4.50 -9.21
C ALA A 36 2.27 3.92 -8.17
N GLU A 37 0.96 4.13 -8.34
CA GLU A 37 -0.04 3.63 -7.41
C GLU A 37 -0.15 2.11 -7.48
N GLN A 38 -0.32 1.56 -8.69
CA GLN A 38 -0.40 0.12 -8.88
C GLN A 38 0.88 -0.58 -8.43
N GLN A 39 2.03 0.03 -8.75
CA GLN A 39 3.33 -0.49 -8.33
C GLN A 39 3.49 -0.44 -6.81
N TYR A 40 3.05 0.64 -6.13
CA TYR A 40 3.02 0.70 -4.67
C TYR A 40 2.17 -0.44 -4.07
N ARG A 41 0.95 -0.69 -4.59
CA ARG A 41 0.09 -1.80 -4.12
C ARG A 41 0.78 -3.15 -4.27
N LYS A 42 1.48 -3.37 -5.38
CA LYS A 42 2.21 -4.61 -5.66
C LYS A 42 3.38 -4.84 -4.71
N VAL A 43 4.20 -3.81 -4.46
CA VAL A 43 5.41 -3.96 -3.64
C VAL A 43 5.15 -3.95 -2.15
N THR A 44 3.99 -3.43 -1.72
CA THR A 44 3.58 -3.35 -0.31
C THR A 44 2.59 -4.44 0.11
N SER A 45 2.35 -5.47 -0.71
CA SER A 45 1.34 -6.53 -0.51
C SER A 45 1.63 -7.52 0.65
N GLY A 46 2.33 -7.08 1.69
CA GLY A 46 2.70 -7.88 2.86
C GLY A 46 3.32 -7.08 4.01
N CYS A 47 3.87 -5.88 3.72
CA CYS A 47 4.34 -4.92 4.71
C CYS A 47 4.15 -3.51 4.14
N ARG A 48 3.36 -2.67 4.81
CA ARG A 48 3.08 -1.32 4.34
C ARG A 48 4.24 -0.38 4.68
N LEU A 49 4.36 0.72 3.95
CA LEU A 49 5.36 1.75 4.21
C LEU A 49 5.25 2.29 5.64
N GLU A 50 4.03 2.56 6.09
CA GLU A 50 3.73 3.09 7.41
C GLU A 50 4.16 2.12 8.52
N ASP A 51 3.97 0.82 8.30
CA ASP A 51 4.38 -0.24 9.25
C ASP A 51 5.91 -0.36 9.34
N LEU A 52 6.62 -0.18 8.23
CA LEU A 52 8.08 -0.16 8.21
C LEU A 52 8.62 1.05 8.97
N ILE A 53 8.08 2.24 8.72
CA ILE A 53 8.48 3.48 9.41
C ILE A 53 8.20 3.36 10.92
N LYS A 54 7.02 2.85 11.28
CA LYS A 54 6.65 2.56 12.67
C LYS A 54 7.67 1.63 13.33
N GLY A 55 7.98 0.50 12.71
CA GLY A 55 8.93 -0.46 13.26
C GLY A 55 10.36 0.08 13.38
N ILE A 56 10.81 0.94 12.47
CA ILE A 56 12.11 1.63 12.60
C ILE A 56 12.12 2.54 13.83
N LEU A 57 11.04 3.29 14.07
CA LEU A 57 10.95 4.17 15.24
C LEU A 57 10.89 3.38 16.55
N GLU A 58 10.13 2.27 16.59
CA GLU A 58 10.08 1.37 17.75
C GLU A 58 11.46 0.81 18.09
N HIS A 59 12.18 0.27 17.11
CA HIS A 59 13.54 -0.23 17.33
C HIS A 59 14.52 0.88 17.73
N LYS A 60 14.39 2.10 17.18
CA LYS A 60 15.20 3.24 17.64
C LYS A 60 14.92 3.60 19.10
N ILE A 61 13.67 3.54 19.54
CA ILE A 61 13.32 3.76 20.95
C ILE A 61 13.98 2.70 21.83
N GLU A 62 13.93 1.43 21.44
CA GLU A 62 14.61 0.33 22.15
C GLU A 62 16.12 0.56 22.25
N LEU A 63 16.75 0.97 21.14
CA LEU A 63 18.17 1.27 21.08
C LEU A 63 18.54 2.41 22.04
N VAL A 64 17.82 3.53 22.00
CA VAL A 64 18.13 4.70 22.83
C VAL A 64 17.84 4.40 24.30
N ALA A 65 16.75 3.71 24.62
CA ALA A 65 16.41 3.31 25.98
C ALA A 65 17.44 2.34 26.60
N SER A 66 18.15 1.57 25.76
CA SER A 66 19.23 0.69 26.20
C SER A 66 20.56 1.39 26.52
N LEU A 67 20.72 2.67 26.13
CA LEU A 67 21.94 3.43 26.39
C LEU A 67 21.99 3.91 27.85
N SER A 68 23.16 3.76 28.48
CA SER A 68 23.39 4.02 29.90
C SER A 68 23.26 5.50 30.34
N PHE A 69 23.06 6.43 29.41
CA PHE A 69 23.00 7.88 29.68
C PHE A 69 21.54 8.35 29.81
N LYS A 70 20.96 8.18 31.00
CA LYS A 70 19.53 8.39 31.26
C LYS A 70 18.98 9.74 30.82
N ASP A 71 19.65 10.86 31.09
CA ASP A 71 19.04 12.19 30.84
C ASP A 71 18.99 12.57 29.35
N VAL A 72 20.06 12.30 28.60
CA VAL A 72 20.11 12.51 27.15
C VAL A 72 19.26 11.46 26.43
N ALA A 73 19.26 10.21 26.92
CA ALA A 73 18.45 9.15 26.34
C ALA A 73 16.95 9.40 26.54
N ASN A 74 16.51 9.89 27.70
CA ASN A 74 15.10 10.11 27.99
C ASN A 74 14.49 11.21 27.09
N SER A 75 15.15 12.36 26.97
CA SER A 75 14.68 13.42 26.06
C SER A 75 14.57 12.95 24.61
N LYS A 76 15.52 12.14 24.15
CA LYS A 76 15.49 11.54 22.80
C LYS A 76 14.42 10.46 22.64
N VAL A 77 14.15 9.67 23.68
CA VAL A 77 13.06 8.70 23.67
C VAL A 77 11.71 9.41 23.57
N ASP A 78 11.52 10.53 24.27
CA ASP A 78 10.27 11.28 24.22
C ASP A 78 10.04 11.93 22.85
N GLU A 79 11.07 12.53 22.25
CA GLU A 79 11.02 13.03 20.86
C GLU A 79 10.64 11.92 19.86
N LEU A 80 11.23 10.72 20.02
CA LEU A 80 10.94 9.58 19.16
C LEU A 80 9.51 9.06 19.34
N LYS A 81 9.00 9.02 20.58
CA LYS A 81 7.60 8.65 20.87
C LYS A 81 6.60 9.64 20.28
N GLU A 82 6.90 10.94 20.35
CA GLU A 82 6.07 11.97 19.72
C GLU A 82 6.04 11.79 18.20
N THR A 83 7.20 11.51 17.59
CA THR A 83 7.31 11.22 16.16
C THR A 83 6.53 9.95 15.78
N LEU A 84 6.62 8.90 16.60
CA LEU A 84 5.85 7.67 16.42
C LEU A 84 4.35 7.94 16.46
N ALA A 85 3.87 8.73 17.42
CA ALA A 85 2.47 9.11 17.51
C ALA A 85 1.99 9.88 16.26
N LYS A 86 2.84 10.78 15.74
CA LYS A 86 2.57 11.47 14.47
C LYS A 86 2.46 10.51 13.30
N VAL A 87 3.38 9.54 13.18
CA VAL A 87 3.34 8.51 12.12
C VAL A 87 2.08 7.65 12.23
N GLN A 88 1.68 7.24 13.43
CA GLN A 88 0.47 6.45 13.66
C GLN A 88 -0.83 7.21 13.36
N ALA A 89 -0.80 8.53 13.40
CA ALA A 89 -1.92 9.39 13.03
C ALA A 89 -2.03 9.61 11.50
N ILE A 90 -1.02 9.22 10.72
CA ILE A 90 -1.07 9.33 9.26
C ILE A 90 -2.11 8.34 8.73
N PRO A 91 -3.11 8.81 7.95
CA PRO A 91 -4.02 7.91 7.28
C PRO A 91 -3.25 6.98 6.35
N ILE A 92 -3.71 5.74 6.29
CA ILE A 92 -3.22 4.73 5.36
C ILE A 92 -3.16 5.28 3.92
N SER A 93 -2.01 5.13 3.25
CA SER A 93 -1.74 5.72 1.93
C SER A 93 -2.65 5.20 0.81
N LEU A 94 -3.11 3.94 0.89
CA LEU A 94 -4.06 3.35 -0.06
C LEU A 94 -5.10 2.52 0.68
N SER A 95 -6.38 2.75 0.39
CA SER A 95 -7.45 1.91 0.92
C SER A 95 -7.30 0.47 0.43
N GLU A 96 -7.61 -0.48 1.33
CA GLU A 96 -7.74 -1.91 1.02
C GLU A 96 -8.99 -2.22 0.22
N GLU A 97 -9.82 -1.21 -0.08
CA GLU A 97 -10.97 -1.37 -0.97
C GLU A 97 -10.45 -1.73 -2.36
N GLU A 98 -10.37 -3.04 -2.57
CA GLU A 98 -10.42 -3.70 -3.86
C GLU A 98 -11.41 -2.93 -4.71
N ALA A 99 -10.93 -2.45 -5.85
CA ALA A 99 -11.75 -1.84 -6.87
C ALA A 99 -13.03 -2.65 -7.01
N ASN A 100 -14.16 -2.08 -6.56
CA ASN A 100 -15.50 -2.62 -6.79
C ASN A 100 -15.56 -3.04 -8.26
N TYR A 101 -15.60 -4.35 -8.50
CA TYR A 101 -15.30 -5.00 -9.78
C TYR A 101 -15.79 -4.19 -10.99
N SER A 102 -14.89 -3.46 -11.66
CA SER A 102 -15.15 -2.87 -12.96
C SER A 102 -14.65 -3.82 -14.03
N PHE A 103 -15.53 -4.71 -14.50
CA PHE A 103 -15.25 -5.55 -15.66
C PHE A 103 -15.22 -4.69 -16.93
N CYS A 104 -14.05 -4.19 -17.30
CA CYS A 104 -13.82 -3.59 -18.61
C CYS A 104 -13.63 -4.70 -19.66
N ASN A 105 -14.74 -5.24 -20.19
CA ASN A 105 -14.69 -6.13 -21.34
C ASN A 105 -14.24 -5.32 -22.58
N LYS A 106 -12.97 -5.45 -22.96
CA LYS A 106 -12.42 -4.90 -24.20
C LYS A 106 -12.08 -6.06 -25.14
N GLY A 107 -12.65 -6.05 -26.34
CA GLY A 107 -12.37 -7.03 -27.37
C GLY A 107 -13.26 -6.86 -28.59
N ASN A 108 -12.80 -7.36 -29.73
CA ASN A 108 -13.60 -7.47 -30.95
C ASN A 108 -14.46 -8.73 -30.85
N GLY A 109 -15.42 -8.73 -29.92
CA GLY A 109 -16.36 -9.81 -29.67
C GLY A 109 -17.77 -9.40 -30.04
N TRP A 110 -18.61 -10.37 -30.40
CA TRP A 110 -20.01 -10.10 -30.69
C TRP A 110 -20.76 -9.89 -29.37
N ILE A 111 -21.42 -8.74 -29.24
CA ILE A 111 -22.32 -8.48 -28.11
C ILE A 111 -23.72 -8.89 -28.56
N ASN A 112 -24.33 -9.82 -27.83
CA ASN A 112 -25.73 -10.17 -28.04
C ASN A 112 -26.61 -9.01 -27.55
N MET A 113 -26.91 -8.09 -28.47
CA MET A 113 -27.88 -7.03 -28.24
C MET A 113 -29.24 -7.56 -28.69
N ASN A 114 -30.16 -7.73 -27.75
CA ASN A 114 -31.54 -8.00 -28.11
C ASN A 114 -32.11 -6.76 -28.81
N THR A 115 -32.84 -6.93 -29.91
CA THR A 115 -33.48 -5.84 -30.68
C THR A 115 -35.00 -5.80 -30.49
N GLY A 116 -35.52 -6.61 -29.57
CA GLY A 116 -36.95 -6.68 -29.27
C GLY A 116 -37.47 -5.43 -28.55
N THR A 117 -38.75 -5.11 -28.77
CA THR A 117 -39.47 -3.96 -28.20
C THR A 117 -39.88 -4.14 -26.73
N ARG A 118 -39.60 -5.31 -26.13
CA ARG A 118 -39.89 -5.59 -24.72
C ARG A 118 -38.76 -5.10 -23.80
N PRO A 119 -39.06 -4.77 -22.53
CA PRO A 119 -38.04 -4.35 -21.57
C PRO A 119 -36.87 -5.35 -21.50
N GLN A 120 -35.66 -4.83 -21.61
CA GLN A 120 -34.44 -5.63 -21.51
C GLN A 120 -33.78 -5.34 -20.17
N TYR A 121 -33.65 -6.36 -19.33
CA TYR A 121 -33.02 -6.27 -18.02
C TYR A 121 -31.51 -6.53 -18.12
N ASN A 122 -30.82 -5.78 -18.98
CA ASN A 122 -29.36 -5.89 -19.08
C ASN A 122 -28.74 -4.93 -18.07
N ASN A 123 -28.14 -5.48 -17.01
CA ASN A 123 -27.55 -4.79 -15.86
C ASN A 123 -28.56 -4.02 -14.97
N ASN A 124 -28.99 -4.66 -13.87
CA ASN A 124 -29.94 -4.09 -12.89
C ASN A 124 -29.25 -3.42 -11.69
N GLY A 125 -27.97 -3.07 -11.81
CA GLY A 125 -27.19 -2.37 -10.78
C GLY A 125 -27.28 -0.85 -10.89
N THR A 126 -26.79 -0.12 -9.89
CA THR A 126 -26.79 1.36 -9.82
C THR A 126 -25.82 2.06 -10.78
N GLY A 127 -25.22 1.33 -11.72
CA GLY A 127 -24.21 1.84 -12.65
C GLY A 127 -24.81 2.49 -13.90
N ASN A 128 -24.15 3.52 -14.42
CA ASN A 128 -24.54 4.15 -15.70
C ASN A 128 -24.17 3.26 -16.88
N GLN A 129 -25.13 2.97 -17.77
CA GLN A 129 -24.85 2.33 -19.05
C GLN A 129 -24.53 3.39 -20.11
N PHE A 130 -23.28 3.42 -20.59
CA PHE A 130 -22.90 4.25 -21.73
C PHE A 130 -23.10 3.48 -23.03
N ASN A 131 -24.21 3.74 -23.72
CA ASN A 131 -24.45 3.23 -25.07
C ASN A 131 -23.70 4.12 -26.07
N ALA A 132 -22.60 3.63 -26.63
CA ALA A 132 -21.90 4.30 -27.73
C ALA A 132 -22.59 4.01 -29.08
N PRO A 133 -22.52 4.91 -30.08
CA PRO A 133 -22.95 4.61 -31.44
C PRO A 133 -22.12 3.46 -32.02
N ILE A 134 -22.78 2.40 -32.50
CA ILE A 134 -22.09 1.33 -33.22
C ILE A 134 -21.89 1.77 -34.67
N HIS A 135 -20.65 1.79 -35.16
CA HIS A 135 -20.32 2.14 -36.55
C HIS A 135 -20.64 1.03 -37.58
N GLY A 136 -21.42 0.02 -37.21
CA GLY A 136 -21.84 -1.04 -38.11
C GLY A 136 -22.74 -2.07 -37.43
N LEU A 137 -24.00 -2.13 -37.88
CA LEU A 137 -24.91 -3.23 -37.61
C LEU A 137 -24.78 -4.22 -38.77
N GLN A 138 -24.18 -5.39 -38.53
CA GLN A 138 -24.28 -6.51 -39.45
C GLN A 138 -25.27 -7.52 -38.85
N LEU A 139 -26.48 -7.52 -39.38
CA LEU A 139 -27.49 -8.53 -39.04
C LEU A 139 -27.11 -9.82 -39.77
N ALA A 140 -26.81 -10.87 -39.02
CA ALA A 140 -26.75 -12.21 -39.58
C ALA A 140 -28.14 -12.59 -40.11
N LYS A 141 -28.18 -13.08 -41.37
CA LYS A 141 -29.40 -13.57 -42.02
C LYS A 141 -29.89 -14.86 -41.37
#